data_AF-A0A5Q0HAT3-F1
#
_entry.id   AF-A0A5Q0HAT3-F1
#
_cell.length_a   1.000
_cell.length_b   1.000
_cell.length_c   1.000
_cell.angle_alpha   90.00
_cell.angle_beta   90.00
_cell.angle_gamma   90.00
#
_symmetry.space_group_name_H-M   'P 1'
#
loop_
_entity.id
_entity.type
_entity.pdbx_description
1 polymer ?
#
loop_
_entity_poly.entity_id
_entity_poly.type
_entity_poly.pdbx_seq_one_letter_code
_entity_poly.pdbx_strand_id
1 'polypeptide(L)'
;MTSPQSIHEQYSPVPKPPKPSRFGALAWTALILGIVGVVGSPIIILNNLTAVAAGVGLVLGVIALFGTRKVLAVAGTALCVLAVVFTVMAQAAAVKELDEIIGGTTNEGRVGSGGTTAQTDAAQTPPTWGQRYTWRDGLAVEVSAPTTCAPGQYAAPQGVVRGAKVTVTIVNGTDKAFDTALLSLGDAQFDGRKAESVFDSNGPCGGGGFESTTVLPGKTYTYESAFSVGAQPGELQITLQPGFGDDKAVFVGQA
;
A
#
# COMPACT_ATOMS: atom_id res chain seq x y z
N MET A 1 15.58 72.73 -64.05
CA MET A 1 15.04 71.38 -64.30
C MET A 1 15.67 70.45 -63.31
N THR A 2 14.97 70.13 -62.23
CA THR A 2 15.43 69.20 -61.19
C THR A 2 14.22 68.33 -60.85
N SER A 3 14.19 67.12 -61.41
CA SER A 3 13.19 66.11 -61.11
C SER A 3 13.36 65.62 -59.67
N PRO A 4 12.27 65.39 -58.91
CA PRO A 4 12.37 64.72 -57.61
C PRO A 4 12.67 63.24 -57.82
N GLN A 5 13.67 62.73 -57.09
CA GLN A 5 13.97 61.30 -57.05
C GLN A 5 12.86 60.54 -56.32
N SER A 6 12.33 59.51 -56.98
CA SER A 6 11.43 58.52 -56.37
C SER A 6 12.22 57.57 -55.48
N ILE A 7 11.96 57.61 -54.17
CA ILE A 7 12.47 56.61 -53.23
C ILE A 7 11.70 55.31 -53.48
N HIS A 8 12.41 54.27 -53.94
CA HIS A 8 11.88 52.91 -53.99
C HIS A 8 11.97 52.31 -52.59
N GLU A 9 10.84 52.25 -51.89
CA GLU A 9 10.73 51.58 -50.59
C GLU A 9 10.74 50.07 -50.80
N GLN A 10 11.84 49.43 -50.38
CA GLN A 10 12.06 48.00 -50.52
C GLN A 10 11.17 47.24 -49.52
N TYR A 11 10.04 46.71 -50.01
CA TYR A 11 9.10 45.92 -49.22
C TYR A 11 9.77 44.62 -48.73
N SER A 12 10.10 44.57 -47.43
CA SER A 12 10.57 43.34 -46.79
C SER A 12 9.39 42.39 -46.58
N PRO A 13 9.47 41.12 -47.01
CA PRO A 13 8.37 40.18 -46.83
C PRO A 13 8.13 39.93 -45.32
N VAL A 14 6.91 40.24 -44.87
CA VAL A 14 6.47 39.99 -43.49
C VAL A 14 6.57 38.49 -43.20
N PRO A 15 7.20 38.07 -42.08
CA PRO A 15 7.24 36.66 -41.69
C PRO A 15 5.83 36.10 -41.55
N LYS A 16 5.50 35.02 -42.26
CA LYS A 16 4.19 34.37 -42.14
C LYS A 16 4.06 33.79 -40.72
N PRO A 17 2.95 34.06 -40.00
CA PRO A 17 2.74 33.48 -38.68
C PRO A 17 2.69 31.95 -38.77
N PRO A 18 3.34 31.21 -37.85
CA PRO A 18 3.34 29.76 -37.88
C PRO A 18 1.90 29.23 -37.71
N LYS A 19 1.49 28.30 -38.59
CA LYS A 19 0.16 27.68 -38.53
C LYS A 19 0.00 26.96 -37.16
N PRO A 20 -1.09 27.21 -36.41
CA PRO A 20 -1.32 26.55 -35.13
C PRO A 20 -1.54 25.05 -35.34
N SER A 21 -0.70 24.21 -34.73
CA SER A 21 -0.85 22.76 -34.77
C SER A 21 -1.92 22.32 -33.77
N ARG A 22 -3.13 22.08 -34.26
CA ARG A 22 -4.18 21.42 -33.48
C ARG A 22 -3.67 20.07 -32.94
N PHE A 23 -3.77 19.86 -31.62
CA PHE A 23 -3.41 18.64 -30.88
C PHE A 23 -1.92 18.29 -30.77
N GLY A 24 -1.00 19.20 -31.14
CA GLY A 24 0.45 18.97 -30.98
C GLY A 24 0.87 18.75 -29.52
N ALA A 25 0.25 19.47 -28.58
CA ALA A 25 0.53 19.32 -27.15
C ALA A 25 0.08 17.96 -26.59
N LEU A 26 -1.07 17.44 -27.02
CA LEU A 26 -1.57 16.13 -26.56
C LEU A 26 -0.69 14.97 -27.04
N ALA A 27 -0.12 15.06 -28.25
CA ALA A 27 0.78 14.03 -28.74
C ALA A 27 2.08 13.96 -27.92
N TRP A 28 2.59 15.12 -27.49
CA TRP A 28 3.78 15.20 -26.63
C TRP A 28 3.50 14.68 -25.21
N THR A 29 2.35 15.00 -24.62
CA THR A 29 2.02 14.49 -23.28
C THR A 29 1.81 12.98 -23.28
N ALA A 30 1.16 12.42 -24.31
CA ALA A 30 1.00 10.97 -24.46
C ALA A 30 2.35 10.26 -24.62
N LEU A 31 3.27 10.82 -25.41
CA LEU A 31 4.61 10.28 -25.59
C LEU A 31 5.42 10.32 -24.29
N ILE A 32 5.39 11.44 -23.58
CA ILE A 32 6.12 11.61 -22.31
C ILE A 32 5.56 10.66 -21.24
N LEU A 33 4.23 10.55 -21.11
CA LEU A 33 3.61 9.61 -20.17
C LEU A 33 3.91 8.15 -20.52
N GLY A 34 3.93 7.79 -21.81
CA GLY A 34 4.32 6.45 -22.25
C GLY A 34 5.78 6.13 -21.90
N ILE A 35 6.70 7.07 -22.13
CA ILE A 35 8.12 6.90 -21.76
C ILE A 35 8.28 6.82 -20.24
N VAL A 36 7.58 7.65 -19.47
CA VAL A 36 7.60 7.58 -17.99
C VAL A 36 7.04 6.26 -17.49
N GLY A 37 6.01 5.72 -18.13
CA GLY A 37 5.47 4.38 -17.83
C GLY A 37 6.50 3.27 -18.09
N VAL A 38 7.23 3.33 -19.22
CA VAL A 38 8.26 2.34 -19.56
C VAL A 38 9.48 2.44 -18.64
N VAL A 39 9.95 3.66 -18.37
CA VAL A 39 11.14 3.91 -17.54
C VAL A 39 10.84 3.72 -16.05
N GLY A 40 9.60 3.97 -15.61
CA GLY A 40 9.12 3.69 -14.26
C GLY A 40 8.78 2.22 -14.01
N SER A 41 8.64 1.40 -15.07
CA SER A 41 8.30 -0.02 -15.00
C SER A 41 9.22 -0.91 -14.14
N PRO A 42 10.50 -0.58 -13.88
CA PRO A 42 11.33 -1.35 -12.95
C PRO A 42 11.03 -1.09 -11.46
N ILE A 43 10.24 -0.07 -11.10
CA ILE A 43 9.92 0.27 -9.70
C ILE A 43 8.51 -0.21 -9.34
N ILE A 44 8.45 -1.37 -8.67
CA ILE A 44 7.24 -2.10 -8.24
C ILE A 44 6.27 -1.24 -7.38
N ILE A 45 6.75 -0.16 -6.75
CA ILE A 45 6.00 0.69 -5.81
C ILE A 45 4.97 1.61 -6.50
N LEU A 46 5.07 1.85 -7.81
CA LEU A 46 4.14 2.72 -8.55
C LEU A 46 3.05 1.96 -9.34
N ASN A 47 2.70 0.72 -8.98
CA ASN A 47 1.82 -0.12 -9.80
C ASN A 47 0.42 0.50 -10.05
N ASN A 48 -0.22 1.12 -9.06
CA ASN A 48 -1.55 1.73 -9.26
C ASN A 48 -1.47 3.05 -10.05
N LEU A 49 -0.45 3.88 -9.78
CA LEU A 49 -0.26 5.14 -10.50
C LEU A 49 0.19 4.92 -11.96
N THR A 50 0.99 3.88 -12.22
CA THR A 50 1.41 3.50 -13.57
C THR A 50 0.30 2.78 -14.33
N ALA A 51 -0.52 1.95 -13.68
CA ALA A 51 -1.70 1.36 -14.33
C ALA A 51 -2.73 2.45 -14.71
N VAL A 52 -2.99 3.41 -13.82
CA VAL A 52 -3.86 4.55 -14.12
C VAL A 52 -3.22 5.46 -15.18
N ALA A 53 -1.92 5.77 -15.08
CA ALA A 53 -1.22 6.59 -16.08
C ALA A 53 -1.10 5.89 -17.45
N ALA A 54 -0.94 4.56 -17.48
CA ALA A 54 -0.94 3.77 -18.70
C ALA A 54 -2.34 3.68 -19.31
N GLY A 55 -3.38 3.52 -18.49
CA GLY A 55 -4.78 3.58 -18.93
C GLY A 55 -5.13 4.94 -19.53
N VAL A 56 -4.78 6.03 -18.83
CA VAL A 56 -4.96 7.41 -19.33
C VAL A 56 -4.12 7.65 -20.58
N GLY A 57 -2.86 7.20 -20.61
CA GLY A 57 -1.96 7.30 -21.76
C GLY A 57 -2.49 6.55 -22.99
N LEU A 58 -3.07 5.37 -22.79
CA LEU A 58 -3.72 4.59 -23.86
C LEU A 58 -4.94 5.31 -24.41
N VAL A 59 -5.83 5.80 -23.54
CA VAL A 59 -7.04 6.54 -23.93
C VAL A 59 -6.67 7.81 -24.71
N LEU A 60 -5.70 8.59 -24.20
CA LEU A 60 -5.20 9.78 -24.89
C LEU A 60 -4.50 9.45 -26.22
N GLY A 61 -3.76 8.33 -26.28
CA GLY A 61 -3.14 7.82 -27.50
C GLY A 61 -4.17 7.48 -28.58
N VAL A 62 -5.25 6.78 -28.21
CA VAL A 62 -6.37 6.45 -29.11
C VAL A 62 -7.06 7.71 -29.63
N ILE A 63 -7.28 8.71 -28.78
CA ILE A 63 -7.87 10.00 -29.20
C ILE A 63 -6.90 10.76 -30.14
N ALA A 64 -5.59 10.66 -29.92
CA ALA A 64 -4.58 11.30 -30.77
C ALA A 64 -4.47 10.69 -32.19
N LEU A 65 -4.97 9.47 -32.43
CA LEU A 65 -5.03 8.87 -33.78
C LEU A 65 -5.90 9.68 -34.76
N PHE A 66 -6.86 10.47 -34.27
CA PHE A 66 -7.67 11.37 -35.08
C PHE A 66 -6.97 12.72 -35.39
N GLY A 67 -5.74 12.92 -34.90
CA GLY A 67 -4.92 14.11 -35.11
C GLY A 67 -4.14 14.14 -36.43
N THR A 68 -3.42 15.25 -36.68
CA THR A 68 -2.67 15.48 -37.94
C THR A 68 -1.33 14.75 -38.02
N ARG A 69 -0.83 14.14 -36.92
CA ARG A 69 0.46 13.43 -36.84
C ARG A 69 0.29 11.93 -36.59
N LYS A 70 -0.44 11.26 -37.49
CA LYS A 70 -0.81 9.84 -37.37
C LYS A 70 0.38 8.89 -37.18
N VAL A 71 1.51 9.14 -37.85
CA VAL A 71 2.71 8.29 -37.76
C VAL A 71 3.29 8.26 -36.34
N LEU A 72 3.32 9.41 -35.65
CA LEU A 72 3.83 9.50 -34.28
C LEU A 72 2.87 8.88 -33.26
N ALA A 73 1.56 9.03 -33.47
CA ALA A 73 0.53 8.40 -32.63
C ALA A 73 0.56 6.87 -32.74
N VAL A 74 0.74 6.33 -33.95
CA VAL A 74 0.88 4.88 -34.19
C VAL A 74 2.14 4.34 -33.52
N ALA A 75 3.28 5.02 -33.66
CA ALA A 75 4.53 4.60 -33.03
C ALA A 75 4.42 4.57 -31.49
N GLY A 76 3.83 5.61 -30.88
CA GLY A 76 3.62 5.66 -29.43
C GLY A 76 2.66 4.58 -28.92
N THR A 77 1.57 4.32 -29.67
CA THR A 77 0.60 3.29 -29.29
C THR A 77 1.21 1.88 -29.40
N ALA A 78 1.98 1.61 -30.45
CA ALA A 78 2.68 0.33 -30.63
C ALA A 78 3.70 0.08 -29.51
N LEU A 79 4.45 1.11 -29.11
CA LEU A 79 5.37 1.04 -27.97
C LEU A 79 4.65 0.73 -26.65
N CYS A 80 3.49 1.34 -26.39
CA CYS A 80 2.70 1.01 -25.20
C CYS A 80 2.23 -0.45 -25.19
N VAL A 81 1.76 -0.97 -26.32
CA VAL A 81 1.30 -2.36 -26.41
C VAL A 81 2.46 -3.34 -26.18
N LEU A 82 3.63 -3.07 -26.77
CA LEU A 82 4.83 -3.89 -26.56
C LEU A 82 5.29 -3.88 -25.10
N ALA A 83 5.22 -2.73 -24.43
CA ALA A 83 5.54 -2.63 -23.01
C ALA A 83 4.59 -3.49 -22.16
N VAL A 84 3.28 -3.41 -22.39
CA VAL A 84 2.29 -4.22 -21.66
C VAL A 84 2.54 -5.72 -21.86
N VAL A 85 2.80 -6.16 -23.10
CA VAL A 85 3.09 -7.58 -23.39
C VAL A 85 4.36 -8.04 -22.67
N PHE A 86 5.42 -7.24 -22.69
CA PHE A 86 6.67 -7.55 -22.01
C PHE A 86 6.46 -7.64 -20.48
N THR A 87 5.70 -6.71 -19.90
CA THR A 87 5.35 -6.70 -18.48
C THR A 87 4.53 -7.94 -18.09
N VAL A 88 3.54 -8.34 -18.89
CA VAL A 88 2.71 -9.54 -18.62
C VAL A 88 3.55 -10.82 -18.74
N MET A 89 4.43 -10.92 -19.74
CA MET A 89 5.29 -12.09 -19.92
C MET A 89 6.32 -12.24 -18.78
N ALA A 90 6.89 -11.12 -18.30
CA ALA A 90 7.78 -11.13 -17.16
C ALA A 90 7.06 -11.57 -15.86
N GLN A 91 5.81 -11.15 -15.68
CA GLN A 91 4.99 -11.59 -14.54
C GLN A 91 4.60 -13.08 -14.64
N ALA A 92 4.27 -13.56 -15.84
CA ALA A 92 3.92 -14.97 -16.05
C ALA A 92 5.10 -15.93 -15.77
N ALA A 93 6.32 -15.54 -16.14
CA ALA A 93 7.53 -16.31 -15.85
C ALA A 93 7.82 -16.35 -14.33
N ALA A 94 7.68 -15.22 -13.64
CA ALA A 94 7.90 -15.14 -12.20
C ALA A 94 6.87 -15.94 -11.38
N VAL A 95 5.59 -15.95 -11.79
CA VAL A 95 4.53 -16.74 -11.12
C VAL A 95 4.77 -18.24 -11.30
N LYS A 96 5.26 -18.66 -12.47
CA LYS A 96 5.54 -20.07 -12.75
C LYS A 96 6.69 -20.61 -11.89
N GLU A 97 7.75 -19.83 -11.68
CA GLU A 97 8.83 -20.20 -10.77
C GLU A 97 8.35 -20.24 -9.30
N LEU A 98 7.39 -19.38 -8.93
CA LEU A 98 6.85 -19.33 -7.58
C LEU A 98 5.91 -20.51 -7.26
N ASP A 99 5.09 -20.95 -8.23
CA ASP A 99 4.25 -22.15 -8.09
C ASP A 99 5.09 -23.43 -7.97
N GLU A 100 6.25 -23.49 -8.63
CA GLU A 100 7.18 -24.62 -8.53
C GLU A 100 7.85 -24.70 -7.14
N ILE A 101 8.11 -23.56 -6.51
CA ILE A 101 8.69 -23.46 -5.16
C ILE A 101 7.64 -23.78 -4.07
N ILE A 102 6.36 -23.42 -4.29
CA ILE A 102 5.28 -23.64 -3.31
C ILE A 102 4.66 -25.04 -3.43
N GLY A 103 4.66 -25.64 -4.63
CA GLY A 103 4.16 -27.00 -4.88
C GLY A 103 5.04 -28.13 -4.32
N GLY A 104 6.30 -27.85 -3.97
CA GLY A 104 7.22 -28.80 -3.36
C GLY A 104 7.09 -28.87 -1.83
N THR A 105 6.18 -29.69 -1.32
CA THR A 105 5.97 -29.87 0.13
C THR A 105 7.13 -30.64 0.78
N THR A 106 7.80 -30.08 1.80
CA THR A 106 8.09 -30.71 3.12
C THR A 106 8.94 -29.79 4.01
N ASN A 107 8.49 -29.65 5.26
CA ASN A 107 9.12 -28.93 6.37
C ASN A 107 10.56 -29.39 6.67
N GLU A 108 11.48 -28.44 6.85
CA GLU A 108 12.56 -28.52 7.84
C GLU A 108 13.16 -27.12 8.09
N GLY A 109 13.29 -26.75 9.36
CA GLY A 109 13.69 -25.41 9.76
C GLY A 109 15.13 -25.04 9.40
N ARG A 110 15.33 -23.83 8.86
CA ARG A 110 16.57 -23.06 9.01
C ARG A 110 16.34 -21.59 8.67
N VAL A 111 17.06 -20.75 9.43
CA VAL A 111 17.15 -19.30 9.30
C VAL A 111 17.89 -18.92 8.01
N GLY A 112 17.39 -17.94 7.26
CA GLY A 112 18.21 -17.15 6.33
C GLY A 112 17.58 -16.78 4.98
N SER A 113 17.63 -15.47 4.70
CA SER A 113 17.52 -14.77 3.41
C SER A 113 16.15 -14.57 2.75
N GLY A 114 15.64 -13.35 2.96
CA GLY A 114 15.26 -12.41 1.91
C GLY A 114 14.72 -12.96 0.59
N GLY A 115 13.40 -13.01 0.49
CA GLY A 115 12.68 -13.04 -0.78
C GLY A 115 11.47 -12.14 -0.65
N THR A 116 11.51 -10.97 -1.30
CA THR A 116 10.41 -10.01 -1.38
C THR A 116 9.21 -10.68 -2.05
N THR A 117 8.24 -11.10 -1.26
CA THR A 117 6.96 -11.61 -1.75
C THR A 117 6.10 -10.45 -2.24
N ALA A 118 6.07 -10.27 -3.56
CA ALA A 118 4.99 -9.57 -4.23
C ALA A 118 3.72 -10.42 -4.10
N GLN A 119 2.90 -10.13 -3.10
CA GLN A 119 1.55 -10.68 -3.01
C GLN A 119 0.54 -9.63 -3.44
N THR A 120 -0.08 -9.92 -4.59
CA THR A 120 -1.33 -9.37 -5.09
C THR A 120 -2.38 -9.36 -3.98
N ASP A 121 -3.10 -8.24 -3.83
CA ASP A 121 -4.32 -8.11 -3.00
C ASP A 121 -5.44 -9.02 -3.53
N ALA A 122 -5.27 -10.33 -3.37
CA ALA A 122 -6.39 -11.20 -3.07
C ALA A 122 -6.77 -10.89 -1.63
N ALA A 123 -8.05 -10.63 -1.35
CA ALA A 123 -8.56 -10.41 0.00
C ALA A 123 -7.94 -11.43 0.96
N GLN A 124 -6.92 -11.00 1.71
CA GLN A 124 -6.22 -11.87 2.63
C GLN A 124 -7.24 -12.18 3.72
N THR A 125 -7.54 -13.47 3.91
CA THR A 125 -8.34 -13.91 5.05
C THR A 125 -7.76 -13.25 6.30
N PRO A 126 -8.57 -12.53 7.09
CA PRO A 126 -8.09 -11.87 8.29
C PRO A 126 -7.31 -12.87 9.17
N PRO A 127 -6.10 -12.53 9.66
CA PRO A 127 -5.36 -13.42 10.54
C PRO A 127 -6.19 -13.75 11.79
N THR A 128 -6.06 -14.98 12.28
CA THR A 128 -6.59 -15.35 13.59
C THR A 128 -5.50 -15.30 14.67
N TRP A 129 -5.86 -15.67 15.89
CA TRP A 129 -4.96 -15.63 17.04
C TRP A 129 -3.69 -16.46 16.83
N GLY A 130 -2.55 -15.88 17.20
CA GLY A 130 -1.22 -16.48 17.04
C GLY A 130 -0.67 -16.45 15.61
N GLN A 131 -1.44 -15.98 14.63
CA GLN A 131 -0.91 -15.78 13.28
C GLN A 131 -0.16 -14.45 13.18
N ARG A 132 0.81 -14.39 12.27
CA ARG A 132 1.56 -13.17 11.97
C ARG A 132 0.94 -12.45 10.78
N TYR A 133 0.74 -11.16 10.93
CA TYR A 133 0.51 -10.24 9.83
C TYR A 133 1.78 -9.44 9.58
N THR A 134 2.23 -9.37 8.34
CA THR A 134 3.45 -8.64 7.95
C THR A 134 3.12 -7.65 6.85
N TRP A 135 3.39 -6.38 7.10
CA TRP A 135 3.27 -5.32 6.10
C TRP A 135 4.40 -5.41 5.08
N ARG A 136 4.19 -4.74 3.94
CA ARG A 136 5.12 -4.76 2.80
C ARG A 136 6.51 -4.22 3.14
N ASP A 137 6.61 -3.34 4.13
CA ASP A 137 7.87 -2.76 4.60
C ASP A 137 8.68 -3.70 5.53
N GLY A 138 8.07 -4.82 5.95
CA GLY A 138 8.67 -5.81 6.84
C GLY A 138 8.30 -5.62 8.31
N LEU A 139 7.55 -4.59 8.69
CA LEU A 139 6.97 -4.54 10.03
C LEU A 139 5.95 -5.68 10.15
N ALA A 140 5.85 -6.30 11.32
CA ALA A 140 4.88 -7.35 11.56
C ALA A 140 4.28 -7.27 12.95
N VAL A 141 3.05 -7.78 13.07
CA VAL A 141 2.36 -7.95 14.35
C VAL A 141 1.79 -9.35 14.49
N GLU A 142 1.70 -9.80 15.73
CA GLU A 142 0.96 -10.99 16.15
C GLU A 142 0.10 -10.63 17.35
N VAL A 143 -1.08 -11.25 17.45
CA VAL A 143 -1.96 -11.13 18.61
C VAL A 143 -2.19 -12.53 19.18
N SER A 144 -1.87 -12.74 20.45
CA SER A 144 -2.08 -14.04 21.10
C SER A 144 -3.55 -14.41 21.17
N ALA A 145 -3.85 -15.69 21.42
CA ALA A 145 -5.19 -16.07 21.85
C ALA A 145 -5.58 -15.32 23.14
N PRO A 146 -6.83 -14.85 23.25
CA PRO A 146 -7.27 -14.11 24.42
C PRO A 146 -7.37 -15.03 25.63
N THR A 147 -6.94 -14.50 26.77
CA THR A 147 -7.15 -15.09 28.10
C THR A 147 -8.23 -14.29 28.82
N THR A 148 -9.16 -14.99 29.46
CA THR A 148 -10.21 -14.30 30.23
C THR A 148 -9.63 -13.68 31.50
N CYS A 149 -10.01 -12.44 31.80
CA CYS A 149 -9.73 -11.77 33.06
C CYS A 149 -11.01 -11.15 33.64
N ALA A 150 -11.06 -11.03 34.96
CA ALA A 150 -12.12 -10.32 35.67
C ALA A 150 -11.56 -8.96 36.11
N PRO A 151 -12.05 -7.83 35.58
CA PRO A 151 -11.55 -6.50 35.94
C PRO A 151 -11.78 -6.21 37.42
N GLY A 152 -10.80 -5.60 38.08
CA GLY A 152 -10.91 -5.14 39.46
C GLY A 152 -11.86 -3.95 39.64
N GLN A 153 -12.15 -3.61 40.91
CA GLN A 153 -13.02 -2.49 41.26
C GLN A 153 -12.52 -1.11 40.78
N TYR A 154 -11.21 -0.98 40.53
CA TYR A 154 -10.58 0.24 40.04
C TYR A 154 -10.34 0.23 38.53
N ALA A 155 -10.82 -0.81 37.83
CA ALA A 155 -10.68 -0.91 36.40
C ALA A 155 -11.48 0.18 35.68
N ALA A 156 -10.98 0.62 34.54
CA ALA A 156 -11.68 1.50 33.62
C ALA A 156 -11.83 0.80 32.26
N PRO A 157 -13.00 0.87 31.59
CA PRO A 157 -14.24 1.44 32.09
C PRO A 157 -14.84 0.61 33.23
N GLN A 158 -15.69 1.24 34.04
CA GLN A 158 -16.40 0.58 35.14
C GLN A 158 -17.54 -0.31 34.61
N GLY A 159 -17.90 -1.35 35.35
CA GLY A 159 -19.02 -2.23 34.99
C GLY A 159 -18.70 -3.27 33.90
N VAL A 160 -17.43 -3.45 33.53
CA VAL A 160 -17.01 -4.50 32.62
C VAL A 160 -17.18 -5.87 33.29
N VAL A 161 -18.01 -6.72 32.69
CA VAL A 161 -18.37 -8.04 33.24
C VAL A 161 -17.30 -9.11 32.98
N ARG A 162 -16.54 -8.96 31.89
CA ARG A 162 -15.50 -9.88 31.46
C ARG A 162 -14.49 -9.12 30.59
N GLY A 163 -13.21 -9.34 30.82
CA GLY A 163 -12.13 -8.85 29.96
C GLY A 163 -11.50 -9.98 29.15
N ALA A 164 -11.10 -9.68 27.93
CA ALA A 164 -10.28 -10.54 27.08
C ALA A 164 -8.88 -9.92 26.99
N LYS A 165 -7.90 -10.53 27.67
CA LYS A 165 -6.50 -10.09 27.70
C LYS A 165 -5.69 -10.79 26.62
N VAL A 166 -5.02 -10.03 25.79
CA VAL A 166 -4.15 -10.48 24.70
C VAL A 166 -2.73 -9.94 24.88
N THR A 167 -1.76 -10.62 24.31
CA THR A 167 -0.41 -10.10 24.10
C THR A 167 -0.27 -9.70 22.64
N VAL A 168 0.11 -8.45 22.40
CA VAL A 168 0.49 -7.95 21.07
C VAL A 168 1.99 -8.01 20.96
N THR A 169 2.49 -8.64 19.89
CA THR A 169 3.91 -8.73 19.57
C THR A 169 4.19 -7.93 18.32
N ILE A 170 5.09 -6.96 18.40
CA ILE A 170 5.60 -6.17 17.28
C ILE A 170 6.97 -6.72 16.89
N VAL A 171 7.14 -7.12 15.64
CA VAL A 171 8.43 -7.55 15.08
C VAL A 171 8.85 -6.54 14.03
N ASN A 172 9.97 -5.85 14.28
CA ASN A 172 10.50 -4.90 13.31
C ASN A 172 11.40 -5.62 12.31
N GLY A 173 10.84 -6.12 11.21
CA GLY A 173 11.60 -6.67 10.09
C GLY A 173 12.02 -5.62 9.05
N THR A 174 11.79 -4.33 9.31
CA THR A 174 12.23 -3.23 8.44
C THR A 174 13.74 -2.97 8.59
N ASP A 175 14.28 -2.07 7.76
CA ASP A 175 15.66 -1.60 7.83
C ASP A 175 15.86 -0.39 8.77
N LYS A 176 14.77 0.13 9.36
CA LYS A 176 14.77 1.35 10.20
C LYS A 176 14.28 1.05 11.60
N ALA A 177 14.61 1.93 12.53
CA ALA A 177 14.01 1.90 13.85
C ALA A 177 12.52 2.25 13.76
N PHE A 178 11.67 1.49 14.46
CA PHE A 178 10.24 1.71 14.54
C PHE A 178 9.88 2.27 15.91
N ASP A 179 9.25 3.45 15.96
CA ASP A 179 8.69 4.00 17.18
C ASP A 179 7.29 3.41 17.38
N THR A 180 7.11 2.65 18.46
CA THR A 180 5.83 2.00 18.72
C THR A 180 4.71 3.01 18.91
N ALA A 181 4.97 4.27 19.30
CA ALA A 181 3.93 5.29 19.45
C ALA A 181 3.16 5.59 18.15
N LEU A 182 3.71 5.19 17.00
CA LEU A 182 3.04 5.30 15.70
C LEU A 182 1.99 4.19 15.50
N LEU A 183 2.18 3.02 16.14
CA LEU A 183 1.25 1.91 16.04
C LEU A 183 -0.07 2.29 16.70
N SER A 184 -1.11 2.46 15.89
CA SER A 184 -2.45 2.69 16.36
C SER A 184 -3.15 1.35 16.55
N LEU A 185 -3.63 1.09 17.77
CA LEU A 185 -4.80 0.24 17.97
C LEU A 185 -5.99 1.03 17.42
N GLY A 186 -6.44 0.69 16.22
CA GLY A 186 -7.50 1.44 15.53
C GLY A 186 -8.84 1.27 16.26
N ASP A 187 -9.37 0.05 16.20
CA ASP A 187 -10.66 -0.33 16.75
C ASP A 187 -10.64 -1.79 17.21
N ALA A 188 -11.30 -2.07 18.34
CA ALA A 188 -11.66 -3.43 18.75
C ALA A 188 -13.17 -3.59 18.78
N GLN A 189 -13.67 -4.76 18.39
CA GLN A 189 -15.10 -5.07 18.38
C GLN A 189 -15.35 -6.45 18.97
N PHE A 190 -16.45 -6.59 19.71
CA PHE A 190 -16.94 -7.86 20.22
C PHE A 190 -18.40 -8.04 19.78
N ASP A 191 -18.68 -9.10 19.02
CA ASP A 191 -20.00 -9.38 18.40
C ASP A 191 -20.58 -8.16 17.65
N GLY A 192 -19.73 -7.48 16.86
CA GLY A 192 -20.11 -6.31 16.06
C GLY A 192 -20.36 -5.03 16.85
N ARG A 193 -20.07 -4.99 18.16
CA ARG A 193 -20.11 -3.78 19.00
C ARG A 193 -18.70 -3.35 19.37
N LYS A 194 -18.49 -2.06 19.58
CA LYS A 194 -17.20 -1.55 20.07
C LYS A 194 -16.80 -2.25 21.38
N ALA A 195 -15.60 -2.82 21.42
CA ALA A 195 -14.97 -3.35 22.61
C ALA A 195 -14.00 -2.31 23.14
N GLU A 196 -14.19 -1.88 24.39
CA GLU A 196 -13.36 -0.84 25.01
C GLU A 196 -12.11 -1.46 25.62
N SER A 197 -10.98 -0.76 25.56
CA SER A 197 -9.79 -1.19 26.29
C SER A 197 -10.04 -1.13 27.80
N VAL A 198 -9.64 -2.18 28.50
CA VAL A 198 -9.72 -2.30 29.95
C VAL A 198 -8.35 -1.95 30.54
N PHE A 199 -8.34 -0.94 31.40
CA PHE A 199 -7.20 -0.50 32.18
C PHE A 199 -7.45 -0.86 33.64
N ASP A 200 -6.75 -1.87 34.13
CA ASP A 200 -6.92 -2.40 35.48
C ASP A 200 -5.56 -2.41 36.18
N SER A 201 -5.09 -1.22 36.54
CA SER A 201 -3.79 -1.02 37.18
C SER A 201 -3.67 -1.87 38.45
N ASN A 202 -2.69 -2.78 38.48
CA ASN A 202 -2.48 -3.78 39.54
C ASN A 202 -3.59 -4.83 39.69
N GLY A 203 -4.54 -4.90 38.75
CA GLY A 203 -5.60 -5.90 38.73
C GLY A 203 -5.40 -6.99 37.65
N PRO A 204 -6.30 -8.00 37.60
CA PRO A 204 -6.12 -9.18 36.76
C PRO A 204 -6.12 -8.91 35.26
N CYS A 205 -6.74 -7.82 34.81
CA CYS A 205 -6.75 -7.44 33.39
C CYS A 205 -5.53 -6.63 32.96
N GLY A 206 -4.65 -6.26 33.91
CA GLY A 206 -3.44 -5.51 33.64
C GLY A 206 -3.69 -4.02 33.39
N GLY A 207 -2.65 -3.21 33.56
CA GLY A 207 -2.74 -1.74 33.46
C GLY A 207 -2.88 -1.19 32.03
N GLY A 208 -3.06 -2.03 31.01
CA GLY A 208 -3.11 -1.59 29.61
C GLY A 208 -1.82 -0.90 29.16
N GLY A 209 -0.67 -1.44 29.56
CA GLY A 209 0.65 -0.84 29.43
C GLY A 209 1.21 -0.91 28.00
N PHE A 210 0.64 -0.10 27.11
CA PHE A 210 1.36 0.31 25.93
C PHE A 210 2.40 1.38 26.33
N GLU A 211 3.67 1.00 26.41
CA GLU A 211 4.77 1.95 26.59
C GLU A 211 5.39 2.26 25.22
N SER A 212 5.48 3.54 24.88
CA SER A 212 6.20 3.97 23.68
C SER A 212 7.68 3.62 23.84
N THR A 213 8.22 2.95 22.84
CA THR A 213 9.63 2.57 22.76
C THR A 213 10.07 2.47 21.31
N THR A 214 11.37 2.48 21.11
CA THR A 214 11.97 2.27 19.79
C THR A 214 12.35 0.80 19.62
N VAL A 215 11.73 0.12 18.65
CA VAL A 215 12.11 -1.24 18.24
C VAL A 215 13.13 -1.12 17.11
N LEU A 216 14.36 -1.59 17.32
CA LEU A 216 15.40 -1.60 16.28
C LEU A 216 15.14 -2.69 15.21
N PRO A 217 15.76 -2.59 14.02
CA PRO A 217 15.72 -3.65 13.01
C PRO A 217 16.06 -5.04 13.57
N GLY A 218 15.25 -6.03 13.22
CA GLY A 218 15.35 -7.40 13.69
C GLY A 218 15.00 -7.62 15.17
N LYS A 219 14.49 -6.61 15.88
CA LYS A 219 14.05 -6.73 17.28
C LYS A 219 12.54 -6.86 17.40
N THR A 220 12.13 -7.22 18.61
CA THR A 220 10.74 -7.49 18.95
C THR A 220 10.38 -6.78 20.24
N TYR A 221 9.15 -6.28 20.31
CA TYR A 221 8.57 -5.70 21.51
C TYR A 221 7.18 -6.30 21.74
N THR A 222 6.83 -6.54 23.00
CA THR A 222 5.57 -7.15 23.39
C THR A 222 4.91 -6.33 24.48
N TYR A 223 3.59 -6.18 24.40
CA TYR A 223 2.80 -5.57 25.46
C TYR A 223 1.45 -6.28 25.60
N GLU A 224 0.85 -6.18 26.78
CA GLU A 224 -0.49 -6.71 27.05
C GLU A 224 -1.56 -5.63 26.83
N SER A 225 -2.70 -6.05 26.30
CA SER A 225 -3.90 -5.24 26.21
C SER A 225 -5.11 -6.08 26.60
N ALA A 226 -6.11 -5.47 27.22
CA ALA A 226 -7.36 -6.12 27.58
C ALA A 226 -8.54 -5.38 26.98
N PHE A 227 -9.58 -6.10 26.58
CA PHE A 227 -10.79 -5.54 25.97
C PHE A 227 -12.05 -5.99 26.72
N SER A 228 -13.04 -5.11 26.83
CA SER A 228 -14.34 -5.44 27.39
C SER A 228 -15.10 -6.34 26.42
N VAL A 229 -15.54 -7.50 26.92
CA VAL A 229 -16.28 -8.49 26.15
C VAL A 229 -17.55 -8.91 26.88
N GLY A 230 -18.52 -9.46 26.14
CA GLY A 230 -19.77 -9.96 26.71
C GLY A 230 -19.54 -11.15 27.64
N ALA A 231 -20.53 -11.49 28.46
CA ALA A 231 -20.41 -12.61 29.41
C ALA A 231 -20.30 -13.99 28.74
N GLN A 232 -20.82 -14.13 27.52
CA GLN A 232 -20.74 -15.34 26.72
C GLN A 232 -19.61 -15.24 25.70
N PRO A 233 -19.03 -16.37 25.24
CA PRO A 233 -18.09 -16.38 24.13
C PRO A 233 -18.68 -15.74 22.88
N GLY A 234 -17.83 -15.03 22.14
CA GLY A 234 -18.22 -14.32 20.93
C GLY A 234 -17.01 -13.98 20.08
N GLU A 235 -17.27 -13.38 18.92
CA GLU A 235 -16.20 -12.96 18.00
C GLU A 235 -15.58 -11.66 18.48
N LEU A 236 -14.28 -11.69 18.74
CA LEU A 236 -13.45 -10.52 19.00
C LEU A 236 -12.65 -10.19 17.74
N GLN A 237 -12.70 -8.92 17.35
CA GLN A 237 -11.91 -8.33 16.30
C GLN A 237 -10.97 -7.28 16.89
N ILE A 238 -9.68 -7.31 16.53
CA ILE A 238 -8.68 -6.31 16.94
C ILE A 238 -8.00 -5.76 15.70
N THR A 239 -7.99 -4.43 15.55
CA THR A 239 -7.38 -3.74 14.40
C THR A 239 -6.10 -3.02 14.80
N LEU A 240 -5.02 -3.29 14.08
CA LEU A 240 -3.71 -2.66 14.26
C LEU A 240 -3.28 -1.98 12.95
N GLN A 241 -2.68 -0.80 13.04
CA GLN A 241 -2.13 -0.08 11.88
C GLN A 241 -0.80 0.62 12.25
N PRO A 242 0.28 0.50 11.45
CA PRO A 242 1.60 1.06 11.74
C PRO A 242 1.61 2.60 11.86
N GLY A 243 0.66 3.23 11.19
CA GLY A 243 0.44 4.66 11.15
C GLY A 243 -0.92 5.00 10.55
N PHE A 244 -1.28 6.28 10.56
CA PHE A 244 -2.56 6.73 10.00
C PHE A 244 -2.53 6.65 8.47
N GLY A 245 -3.46 5.90 7.89
CA GLY A 245 -3.59 5.73 6.44
C GLY A 245 -2.88 4.51 5.86
N ASP A 246 -2.15 3.74 6.69
CA ASP A 246 -1.57 2.47 6.30
C ASP A 246 -2.61 1.34 6.23
N ASP A 247 -2.25 0.24 5.58
CA ASP A 247 -3.07 -0.97 5.55
C ASP A 247 -3.32 -1.50 6.96
N LYS A 248 -4.55 -1.95 7.23
CA LYS A 248 -4.96 -2.46 8.54
C LYS A 248 -4.68 -3.94 8.66
N ALA A 249 -4.05 -4.36 9.76
CA ALA A 249 -4.06 -5.74 10.22
C ALA A 249 -5.30 -5.96 11.09
N VAL A 250 -6.24 -6.77 10.62
CA VAL A 250 -7.50 -7.07 11.33
C VAL A 250 -7.45 -8.50 11.82
N PHE A 251 -7.26 -8.69 13.12
CA PHE A 251 -7.26 -10.01 13.75
C PHE A 251 -8.67 -10.38 14.18
N VAL A 252 -9.11 -11.61 13.86
CA VAL A 252 -10.46 -12.11 14.20
C VAL A 252 -10.39 -13.50 14.82
N GLY A 253 -11.15 -13.72 15.89
CA GLY A 253 -11.32 -15.03 16.49
C GLY A 253 -12.22 -15.00 17.73
N GLN A 254 -12.38 -16.16 18.38
CA GLN A 254 -13.23 -16.28 19.56
C GLN A 254 -12.55 -15.73 20.83
N ALA A 255 -13.33 -15.12 21.73
CA ALA A 255 -12.91 -14.62 23.04
C ALA A 255 -13.92 -14.89 24.17
#